data_AF-A0A4Q3RV36-F1
#
_entry.id   AF-A0A4Q3RV36-F1
#
_cell.length_a   1.000
_cell.length_b   1.000
_cell.length_c   1.000
_cell.angle_alpha   90.00
_cell.angle_beta   90.00
_cell.angle_gamma   90.00
#
_symmetry.space_group_name_H-M   'P 1'
#
loop_
_entity.id
_entity.type
_entity.pdbx_description
1 polymer ?
#
loop_
_entity_poly.entity_id
_entity_poly.type
_entity_poly.pdbx_seq_one_letter_code
_entity_poly.pdbx_strand_id
1 'polypeptide(L)' 'MNILITGANGYIGQRLIPVLLQEQHQLYCLVRNRNRFDEEHASPNIQA' A
#
# COMPACT_ATOMS: atom_id res chain seq x y z
N MET A 1 -10.88 -7.79 -1.10
CA MET A 1 -11.40 -6.88 -2.15
C MET A 1 -10.22 -6.18 -2.83
N ASN A 2 -10.40 -5.61 -4.03
CA ASN A 2 -9.37 -4.81 -4.72
C ASN A 2 -9.51 -3.35 -4.32
N ILE A 3 -8.46 -2.72 -3.79
CA ILE A 3 -8.51 -1.36 -3.24
C ILE A 3 -7.39 -0.51 -3.84
N LEU A 4 -7.73 0.66 -4.38
CA LEU A 4 -6.78 1.67 -4.82
C LEU A 4 -6.55 2.71 -3.71
N ILE A 5 -5.30 2.88 -3.29
CA ILE A 5 -4.89 3.89 -2.31
C ILE A 5 -4.06 4.96 -3.03
N THR A 6 -4.59 6.17 -3.12
CA THR A 6 -3.82 7.33 -3.54
C THR A 6 -3.13 7.96 -2.34
N GLY A 7 -1.88 8.42 -2.51
CA GLY A 7 -1.11 8.95 -1.38
C GLY A 7 -0.70 7.87 -0.37
N ALA A 8 -0.37 6.66 -0.86
CA ALA A 8 -0.05 5.51 -0.03
C ALA A 8 1.15 5.74 0.91
N ASN A 9 2.15 6.54 0.51
CA ASN A 9 3.26 6.93 1.40
C ASN A 9 2.88 8.02 2.44
N GLY A 10 1.67 8.58 2.38
CA GLY A 10 1.19 9.61 3.30
C GLY A 10 0.86 9.05 4.68
N TYR A 11 0.72 9.95 5.68
CA TYR A 11 0.51 9.58 7.08
C TYR A 11 -0.66 8.59 7.30
N ILE A 12 -1.76 8.80 6.59
CA ILE A 12 -2.96 7.95 6.66
C ILE A 12 -2.78 6.66 5.85
N GLY A 13 -2.24 6.74 4.63
CA GLY A 13 -2.02 5.59 3.76
C GLY A 13 -1.15 4.53 4.43
N GLN A 14 -0.04 4.95 5.03
CA GLN A 14 0.90 4.09 5.77
C GLN A 14 0.24 3.32 6.93
N ARG A 15 -0.80 3.88 7.54
CA ARG A 15 -1.54 3.24 8.66
C ARG A 15 -2.67 2.34 8.18
N LEU A 16 -3.28 2.66 7.04
CA LEU A 16 -4.35 1.85 6.46
C LEU A 16 -3.81 0.56 5.85
N ILE A 17 -2.68 0.62 5.15
CA ILE A 17 -2.07 -0.53 4.45
C ILE A 17 -1.98 -1.78 5.33
N PRO A 18 -1.38 -1.76 6.54
CA PRO A 18 -1.25 -2.97 7.35
C PRO A 18 -2.61 -3.55 7.78
N VAL A 19 -3.58 -2.70 8.10
CA VAL A 19 -4.93 -3.14 8.50
C VAL A 19 -5.63 -3.83 7.32
N LEU A 20 -5.63 -3.22 6.14
CA LEU A 20 -6.26 -3.78 4.95
C LEU A 20 -5.55 -5.06 4.47
N LEU A 21 -4.23 -5.15 4.67
CA LEU A 21 -3.48 -6.37 4.41
C LEU A 21 -3.84 -7.50 5.37
N GLN A 22 -4.02 -7.22 6.67
CA GLN A 22 -4.48 -8.20 7.65
C GLN A 22 -5.86 -8.77 7.27
N GLU A 23 -6.71 -7.95 6.66
CA GLU A 23 -8.01 -8.35 6.10
C GLU A 23 -7.92 -9.03 4.72
N GLN A 24 -6.71 -9.40 4.28
CA GLN A 24 -6.43 -10.12 3.03
C GLN A 24 -6.97 -9.39 1.78
N HIS A 25 -6.95 -8.05 1.78
CA HIS A 25 -7.28 -7.26 0.61
C HIS A 25 -6.10 -7.13 -0.34
N GLN A 26 -6.40 -6.98 -1.63
CA GLN A 26 -5.41 -6.71 -2.66
C GLN A 26 -5.30 -5.20 -2.87
N LEU A 27 -4.11 -4.65 -2.61
CA LEU A 27 -3.88 -3.22 -2.60
C LEU A 27 -3.11 -2.78 -3.85
N TYR A 28 -3.62 -1.74 -4.50
CA TYR A 28 -2.96 -1.01 -5.56
C TYR A 28 -2.61 0.38 -5.00
N CYS A 29 -1.34 0.71 -4.88
CA CYS A 29 -0.86 1.89 -4.19
C CYS A 29 -0.28 2.89 -5.17
N LEU A 30 -1.00 3.98 -5.44
CA LEU A 30 -0.51 5.03 -6.32
C LEU A 30 0.48 5.92 -5.57
N VAL A 31 1.74 5.80 -5.95
CA VAL A 31 2.87 6.47 -5.30
C VAL A 31 3.66 7.33 -6.30
N ARG A 32 4.30 8.39 -5.80
CA ARG A 32 5.15 9.26 -6.64
C ARG A 32 6.50 8.62 -6.96
N ASN A 33 7.04 7.85 -6.02
CA ASN A 33 8.32 7.17 -6.16
C ASN A 33 8.14 5.71 -5.72
N ARG A 34 8.14 4.81 -6.71
CA ARG A 34 7.92 3.38 -6.51
C ARG A 34 9.01 2.74 -5.66
N ASN A 35 10.29 3.01 -5.97
CA ASN A 35 11.43 2.42 -5.27
C ASN A 35 11.36 2.68 -3.75
N ARG A 36 11.04 3.92 -3.36
CA ARG A 36 10.89 4.26 -1.94
C ARG A 36 9.74 3.49 -1.27
N PHE A 37 8.63 3.32 -1.97
CA PHE A 37 7.50 2.59 -1.41
C PHE A 37 7.84 1.10 -1.26
N ASP A 38 8.51 0.50 -2.25
CA ASP A 38 8.91 -0.91 -2.22
C ASP A 38 9.93 -1.21 -1.09
N GLU A 39 10.80 -0.24 -0.74
CA GLU A 39 11.68 -0.34 0.44
C GLU A 39 10.91 -0.37 1.77
N GLU A 40 9.81 0.37 1.85
CA GLU A 40 8.98 0.49 3.06
C GLU A 40 7.94 -0.67 3.17
N HIS A 41 7.57 -1.30 2.05
CA HIS A 41 6.51 -2.30 1.96
C HIS A 41 6.90 -3.49 1.08
N ALA A 42 7.18 -4.63 1.71
CA ALA A 42 7.42 -5.90 1.02
C ALA A 42 6.31 -6.91 1.37
N SER A 43 5.22 -6.92 0.60
CA SER A 43 4.11 -7.88 0.75
C SER A 43 3.63 -8.36 -0.63
N PRO A 44 3.32 -9.65 -0.80
CA PRO A 44 2.82 -10.17 -2.07
C PRO A 44 1.42 -9.64 -2.43
N ASN A 45 0.68 -9.06 -1.48
CA ASN A 45 -0.67 -8.52 -1.68
C ASN A 45 -0.68 -6.99 -1.88
N ILE A 46 0.48 -6.38 -2.17
CA ILE A 46 0.61 -4.96 -2.51
C ILE A 46 1.28 -4.82 -3.87
N GLN A 47 0.72 -3.96 -4.71
CA GLN A 47 1.35 -3.47 -5.93
C GLN A 47 1.44 -1.95 -5.90
N ALA A 48 2.63 -1.41 -6.14
CA ALA A 48 2.93 0.02 -6.22
C ALA A 48 2.95 0.54 -7.67
#